data_AF-A0A383RSS0-F1
#
_entry.id   AF-A0A383RSS0-F1
#
_cell.length_a   1.000
_cell.length_b   1.000
_cell.length_c   1.000
_cell.angle_alpha   90.00
_cell.angle_beta   90.00
_cell.angle_gamma   90.00
#
_symmetry.space_group_name_H-M   'P 1'
#
loop_
_entity.id
_entity.type
_entity.pdbx_description
1 polymer ?
#
loop_
_entity_poly.entity_id
_entity_poly.type
_entity_poly.pdbx_seq_one_letter_code
_entity_poly.pdbx_strand_id
1 'polypeptide(L)'
;MTKPTGGPAFPVTINNRDTNPATGFLGEEIKPHSFSTYSGMTLRDYFAAKALAGLAANQSMIDSNDSKAVRYLADCSYQIADAMLIARVKP
;
A
#
# COMPACT_ATOMS: atom_id res chain seq x y z
N MET A 1 15.87 -1.21 2.71
CA MET A 1 15.16 -0.47 1.64
C MET A 1 13.68 -0.55 1.93
N THR A 2 12.95 0.57 1.89
CA THR A 2 11.49 0.55 1.86
C THR A 2 11.04 -0.09 0.55
N LYS A 3 10.19 -1.11 0.59
CA LYS A 3 9.57 -1.65 -0.63
C LYS A 3 8.69 -0.55 -1.23
N PRO A 4 8.64 -0.38 -2.57
CA PRO A 4 7.84 0.68 -3.19
C PRO A 4 6.39 0.51 -2.77
N THR A 5 5.90 1.41 -1.91
CA THR A 5 4.60 1.29 -1.23
C THR A 5 3.40 1.50 -2.15
N GLY A 6 3.66 2.01 -3.37
CA GLY A 6 2.68 2.22 -4.42
C GLY A 6 1.81 3.45 -4.26
N GLY A 7 2.14 4.32 -3.29
CA GLY A 7 1.36 5.50 -2.92
C GLY A 7 0.29 5.22 -1.84
N PRO A 8 -0.52 6.24 -1.52
CA PRO A 8 -1.45 6.27 -0.37
C PRO A 8 -2.94 5.88 -0.66
N ALA A 9 -3.69 5.41 0.36
CA ALA A 9 -5.07 4.82 0.31
C ALA A 9 -6.02 4.92 1.61
N PHE A 10 -6.05 6.00 2.44
CA PHE A 10 -6.77 6.37 3.74
C PHE A 10 -7.11 7.92 3.91
N PRO A 11 -6.66 8.77 4.90
CA PRO A 11 -6.61 10.28 4.77
C PRO A 11 -5.28 11.05 5.12
N VAL A 12 -4.87 12.07 4.32
CA VAL A 12 -3.63 12.92 4.41
C VAL A 12 -3.62 14.07 3.37
N THR A 13 -2.82 15.14 3.55
CA THR A 13 -2.68 16.29 2.61
C THR A 13 -1.26 16.89 2.56
N ILE A 14 -0.69 17.14 1.37
CA ILE A 14 0.47 18.05 1.16
C ILE A 14 -0.04 19.45 0.80
N ASN A 15 0.41 20.47 1.52
CA ASN A 15 0.18 21.87 1.17
C ASN A 15 1.47 22.45 0.60
N ASN A 16 1.52 22.81 -0.69
CA ASN A 16 2.64 23.58 -1.23
C ASN A 16 2.40 25.07 -0.95
N ARG A 17 3.22 25.67 -0.08
CA ARG A 17 3.14 27.10 0.27
C ARG A 17 4.22 27.96 -0.38
N ASP A 18 5.04 27.38 -1.25
CA ASP A 18 6.13 28.08 -1.92
C ASP A 18 5.64 28.88 -3.13
N THR A 19 6.55 29.61 -3.78
CA THR A 19 6.33 30.28 -5.07
C THR A 19 6.66 29.40 -6.28
N ASN A 20 7.34 28.27 -6.05
CA ASN A 20 7.60 27.24 -7.05
C ASN A 20 6.66 26.04 -6.86
N PRO A 21 6.35 25.27 -7.91
CA PRO A 21 5.60 24.03 -7.78
C PRO A 21 6.41 22.92 -7.06
N ALA A 22 5.73 21.93 -6.47
CA ALA A 22 6.36 20.88 -5.65
C ALA A 22 5.82 19.48 -5.99
N THR A 23 6.67 18.45 -6.01
CA THR A 23 6.27 17.07 -6.35
C THR A 23 5.63 16.33 -5.16
N GLY A 24 4.52 15.65 -5.40
CA GLY A 24 3.71 14.95 -4.41
C GLY A 24 4.01 13.45 -4.26
N PHE A 25 3.31 12.80 -3.34
CA PHE A 25 3.49 11.36 -3.04
C PHE A 25 3.06 10.41 -4.18
N LEU A 26 2.40 10.93 -5.23
CA LEU A 26 2.09 10.22 -6.47
C LEU A 26 2.88 10.76 -7.67
N GLY A 27 3.88 11.61 -7.43
CA GLY A 27 4.68 12.28 -8.46
C GLY A 27 4.03 13.52 -9.05
N GLU A 28 2.89 13.99 -8.51
CA GLU A 28 2.14 15.10 -9.09
C GLU A 28 2.68 16.47 -8.69
N GLU A 29 2.52 17.48 -9.54
CA GLU A 29 2.99 18.82 -9.24
C GLU A 29 1.91 19.66 -8.53
N ILE A 30 2.18 20.02 -7.28
CA ILE A 30 1.33 20.79 -6.39
C ILE A 30 1.70 22.26 -6.57
N LYS A 31 0.72 23.13 -6.84
CA LYS A 31 0.98 24.53 -7.23
C LYS A 31 1.46 25.40 -6.06
N PRO A 32 2.20 26.48 -6.35
CA PRO A 32 2.45 27.57 -5.42
C PRO A 32 1.22 27.96 -4.60
N HIS A 33 1.40 28.14 -3.29
CA HIS A 33 0.35 28.52 -2.33
C HIS A 33 -0.98 27.70 -2.37
N SER A 34 -0.91 26.39 -2.65
CA SER A 34 -2.05 25.45 -2.77
C SER A 34 -1.90 24.15 -1.96
N PHE A 35 -2.75 23.14 -2.16
CA PHE A 35 -2.65 21.83 -1.50
C PHE A 35 -3.28 20.65 -2.29
N SER A 36 -2.87 19.43 -1.93
CA SER A 36 -3.24 18.12 -2.50
C SER A 36 -3.55 17.11 -1.37
N THR A 37 -4.76 16.54 -1.32
CA THR A 37 -5.23 15.61 -0.27
C THR A 37 -5.26 14.16 -0.77
N TYR A 38 -4.32 13.29 -0.36
CA TYR A 38 -4.05 12.01 -1.03
C TYR A 38 -4.89 10.79 -0.67
N SER A 39 -5.72 10.78 0.35
CA SER A 39 -6.00 9.54 1.10
C SER A 39 -4.79 9.09 1.97
N GLY A 40 -4.15 7.91 1.94
CA GLY A 40 -3.36 7.45 3.13
C GLY A 40 -2.63 6.07 3.16
N MET A 41 -3.26 4.92 3.49
CA MET A 41 -2.53 3.63 3.73
C MET A 41 -1.70 3.24 2.52
N THR A 42 -0.65 2.46 2.69
CA THR A 42 0.10 2.10 1.48
C THR A 42 -0.76 1.21 0.58
N LEU A 43 -0.67 1.39 -0.73
CA LEU A 43 -1.35 0.50 -1.69
C LEU A 43 -0.86 -0.96 -1.53
N ARG A 44 0.35 -1.14 -1.00
CA ARG A 44 0.86 -2.40 -0.44
C ARG A 44 -0.01 -2.99 0.67
N ASP A 45 -0.37 -2.21 1.69
CA ASP A 45 -1.19 -2.68 2.81
C ASP A 45 -2.62 -3.01 2.34
N TYR A 46 -3.16 -2.25 1.39
CA TYR A 46 -4.45 -2.56 0.77
C TYR A 46 -4.42 -3.90 0.01
N PHE A 47 -3.38 -4.14 -0.79
CA PHE A 47 -3.19 -5.42 -1.48
C PHE A 47 -2.99 -6.58 -0.50
N ALA A 48 -2.24 -6.38 0.58
CA ALA A 48 -2.05 -7.38 1.62
C ALA A 48 -3.39 -7.69 2.33
N ALA A 49 -4.18 -6.68 2.69
CA ALA A 49 -5.50 -6.88 3.28
C ALA A 49 -6.48 -7.65 2.36
N LYS A 50 -6.41 -7.40 1.04
CA LYS A 50 -7.20 -8.15 0.03
C LYS A 50 -6.73 -9.60 -0.11
N ALA A 51 -5.43 -9.84 -0.19
CA ALA A 51 -4.87 -11.18 -0.22
C ALA A 51 -5.21 -11.97 1.05
N LEU A 52 -5.10 -11.33 2.22
CA LEU A 52 -5.39 -11.91 3.53
C LEU A 52 -6.84 -12.39 3.63
N ALA A 53 -7.81 -11.59 3.18
CA ALA A 53 -9.22 -11.98 3.17
C ALA A 53 -9.49 -13.21 2.30
N GLY A 54 -8.85 -13.31 1.13
CA GLY A 54 -8.99 -14.47 0.22
C GLY A 54 -8.32 -15.73 0.76
N LEU A 55 -7.12 -15.60 1.34
CA LEU A 55 -6.40 -16.72 1.94
C LEU A 55 -7.10 -17.22 3.22
N ALA A 56 -7.63 -16.32 4.06
CA ALA A 56 -8.36 -16.66 5.28
C ALA A 56 -9.68 -17.41 5.02
N ALA A 57 -10.31 -17.18 3.86
CA ALA A 57 -11.53 -17.89 3.47
C ALA A 57 -11.29 -19.35 3.04
N ASN A 58 -10.03 -19.74 2.79
CA ASN A 58 -9.68 -21.09 2.37
C ASN A 58 -9.23 -21.94 3.56
N GLN A 59 -10.07 -22.90 3.97
CA GLN A 59 -9.80 -23.84 5.07
C GLN A 59 -8.53 -24.69 4.85
N SER A 60 -8.07 -24.86 3.62
CA SER A 60 -6.80 -25.55 3.31
C SER A 60 -5.55 -24.66 3.47
N MET A 61 -5.72 -23.35 3.66
CA MET A 61 -4.62 -22.39 3.90
C MET A 61 -4.43 -22.06 5.39
N ILE A 62 -5.43 -22.36 6.23
CA ILE A 62 -5.38 -22.15 7.68
C ILE A 62 -6.17 -23.27 8.38
N ASP A 63 -5.43 -24.23 8.94
CA ASP A 63 -5.95 -25.42 9.62
C ASP A 63 -6.19 -25.20 11.13
N SER A 64 -5.65 -24.11 11.67
CA SER A 64 -5.64 -23.77 13.07
C SER A 64 -5.58 -22.25 13.24
N ASN A 65 -6.16 -21.73 14.32
CA ASN A 65 -6.09 -20.30 14.65
C ASN A 65 -4.87 -19.98 15.54
N ASP A 66 -3.79 -20.76 15.40
CA ASP A 66 -2.56 -20.61 16.18
C ASP A 66 -1.71 -19.44 15.66
N SER A 67 -0.76 -18.98 16.48
CA SER A 67 0.06 -17.81 16.12
C SER A 67 0.99 -18.03 14.93
N LYS A 68 1.30 -19.29 14.56
CA LYS A 68 2.13 -19.62 13.40
C LYS A 68 1.31 -19.60 12.11
N ALA A 69 0.10 -20.16 12.14
CA ALA A 69 -0.83 -20.17 11.00
C ALA A 69 -1.26 -18.74 10.63
N VAL A 70 -1.65 -17.93 11.63
CA VAL A 70 -1.97 -16.51 11.42
C VAL A 70 -0.76 -15.73 10.87
N ARG A 71 0.46 -16.03 11.35
CA ARG A 71 1.69 -15.40 10.86
C ARG A 71 1.98 -15.76 9.40
N TYR A 72 1.90 -17.04 9.05
CA TYR A 72 2.08 -17.54 7.70
C TYR A 72 1.11 -16.86 6.71
N LEU A 73 -0.16 -16.73 7.10
CA LEU A 73 -1.19 -16.09 6.29
C LEU A 73 -0.86 -14.62 5.98
N ALA A 74 -0.37 -13.87 6.98
CA ALA A 74 0.07 -12.49 6.81
C ALA A 74 1.32 -12.38 5.92
N ASP A 75 2.30 -13.27 6.08
CA ASP A 75 3.52 -13.28 5.27
C ASP A 75 3.23 -13.62 3.80
N CYS A 76 2.32 -14.57 3.52
CA CYS A 76 1.83 -14.84 2.16
C CYS A 76 1.11 -13.63 1.56
N SER A 77 0.27 -12.96 2.35
CA SER A 77 -0.48 -11.77 1.93
C SER A 77 0.43 -10.61 1.51
N TYR A 78 1.51 -10.35 2.27
CA TYR A 78 2.48 -9.33 1.90
C TYR A 78 3.38 -9.72 0.73
N GLN A 79 3.71 -11.01 0.56
CA GLN A 79 4.42 -11.48 -0.63
C GLN A 79 3.59 -11.28 -1.91
N ILE A 80 2.28 -11.55 -1.84
CA ILE A 80 1.34 -11.25 -2.94
C ILE A 80 1.31 -9.73 -3.20
N ALA A 81 1.18 -8.90 -2.16
CA ALA A 81 1.22 -7.44 -2.31
C ALA A 81 2.53 -6.93 -2.94
N ASP A 82 3.68 -7.51 -2.56
CA ASP A 82 4.98 -7.17 -3.10
C ASP A 82 5.12 -7.59 -4.58
N ALA A 83 4.63 -8.77 -4.95
CA ALA A 83 4.56 -9.21 -6.34
C ALA A 83 3.67 -8.28 -7.17
N MET A 84 2.53 -7.84 -6.62
CA MET A 84 1.64 -6.86 -7.26
C MET A 84 2.30 -5.48 -7.44
N LEU A 85 3.18 -5.06 -6.53
CA LEU A 85 3.92 -3.78 -6.66
C LEU A 85 5.06 -3.90 -7.67
N ILE A 86 5.80 -5.00 -7.67
CA ILE A 86 6.85 -5.27 -8.66
C ILE A 86 6.26 -5.36 -10.06
N ALA A 87 5.10 -6.00 -10.21
CA ALA A 87 4.37 -6.07 -11.47
C ALA A 87 3.95 -4.69 -12.01
N ARG A 88 3.81 -3.67 -11.15
CA ARG A 88 3.51 -2.27 -11.54
C ARG A 88 4.74 -1.45 -11.93
N VAL A 89 5.95 -1.97 -11.73
CA VAL A 89 7.23 -1.28 -12.05
C VAL A 89 7.90 -1.89 -13.28
N LYS A 90 7.43 -3.04 -13.77
CA LYS A 90 7.85 -3.59 -15.05
C LYS A 90 7.29 -2.74 -16.20
N PRO A 91 8.08 -2.49 -17.28
CA PRO A 91 7.66 -1.73 -18.44
C PRO A 91 6.61 -2.47 -19.29
#